data_AF-H8G7Q9-F1
#
_entry.id   AF-H8G7Q9-F1
#
_cell.length_a   1.000
_cell.length_b   1.000
_cell.length_c   1.000
_cell.angle_alpha   90.00
_cell.angle_beta   90.00
_cell.angle_gamma   90.00
#
_symmetry.space_group_name_H-M   'P 1'
#
loop_
_entity.id
_entity.type
_entity.pdbx_description
1 polymer ?
#
loop_
_entity_poly.entity_id
_entity_poly.type
_entity_poly.pdbx_seq_one_letter_code
_entity_poly.pdbx_strand_id
1 'polypeptide(L)'
;AEAARRVDADPGAEETRRWAWRAKLLAGDTAAQVATSMLEAAGTSATRRGHALERIYRDARCGALQPPTSDVCADWLGVAALDGDPDRDTAVPRW
;
A
#
# COMPACT_ATOMS: atom_id res chain seq x y z
N ALA A 1 10.22 -1.43 -9.33
CA ALA A 1 10.46 -1.40 -10.78
C ALA A 1 9.52 -2.33 -11.56
N GLU A 2 9.29 -3.57 -11.11
CA GLU A 2 8.47 -4.53 -11.87
C GLU A 2 7.01 -4.08 -12.09
N ALA A 3 6.34 -3.58 -11.04
CA ALA A 3 4.96 -3.09 -11.17
C ALA A 3 4.83 -2.00 -12.24
N ALA A 4 5.74 -1.03 -12.26
CA ALA A 4 5.76 0.02 -13.28
C ALA A 4 5.94 -0.55 -14.69
N ARG A 5 6.93 -1.44 -14.89
CA ARG A 5 7.16 -2.10 -16.19
C ARG A 5 5.92 -2.81 -16.72
N ARG A 6 5.17 -3.50 -15.85
CA ARG A 6 3.96 -4.23 -16.26
C ARG A 6 2.79 -3.31 -16.55
N VAL A 7 2.64 -2.23 -15.78
CA VAL A 7 1.67 -1.17 -16.08
C VAL A 7 1.93 -0.53 -17.43
N ASP A 8 3.20 -0.28 -17.77
CA ASP A 8 3.58 0.29 -19.06
C ASP A 8 3.33 -0.69 -20.23
N ALA A 9 3.55 -1.99 -20.01
CA ALA A 9 3.42 -3.02 -21.05
C ALA A 9 1.97 -3.48 -21.30
N ASP A 10 1.23 -3.79 -20.24
CA ASP A 10 -0.17 -4.22 -20.29
C ASP A 10 -0.88 -3.89 -18.96
N PRO A 11 -1.51 -2.71 -18.84
CA PRO A 11 -2.21 -2.32 -17.62
C PRO A 11 -3.50 -3.14 -17.37
N GLY A 12 -4.01 -3.83 -18.39
CA GLY A 12 -5.26 -4.60 -18.32
C GLY A 12 -5.06 -6.04 -17.84
N ALA A 13 -3.85 -6.57 -17.90
CA ALA A 13 -3.53 -7.91 -17.44
C ALA A 13 -3.80 -8.09 -15.94
N GLU A 14 -4.37 -9.23 -15.58
CA GLU A 14 -4.60 -9.62 -14.18
C GLU A 14 -3.29 -9.61 -13.37
N GLU A 15 -2.25 -10.19 -13.95
CA GLU A 15 -0.93 -10.24 -13.35
C GLU A 15 -0.34 -8.83 -13.11
N THR A 16 -0.63 -7.85 -13.96
CA THR A 16 -0.24 -6.45 -13.74
C THR A 16 -0.93 -5.87 -12.50
N ARG A 17 -2.23 -6.15 -12.31
CA ARG A 17 -2.97 -5.72 -11.11
C ARG A 17 -2.36 -6.31 -9.84
N ARG A 18 -1.99 -7.59 -9.85
CA ARG A 18 -1.33 -8.26 -8.72
C ARG A 18 -0.02 -7.56 -8.34
N TRP A 19 0.80 -7.17 -9.32
CA TRP A 19 2.01 -6.40 -9.03
C TRP A 19 1.75 -4.99 -8.53
N ALA A 20 0.69 -4.33 -9.00
CA ALA A 20 0.27 -3.03 -8.49
C ALA A 20 -0.18 -3.11 -7.03
N TRP A 21 -1.01 -4.09 -6.66
CA TRP A 21 -1.43 -4.31 -5.27
C TRP A 21 -0.25 -4.64 -4.36
N ARG A 22 0.69 -5.47 -4.83
CA ARG A 22 1.91 -5.80 -4.08
C ARG A 22 2.76 -4.55 -3.83
N ALA A 23 2.94 -3.72 -4.86
CA ALA A 23 3.68 -2.47 -4.71
C ALA A 23 2.97 -1.51 -3.75
N LYS A 24 1.64 -1.40 -3.83
CA LYS A 24 0.80 -0.59 -2.95
C LYS A 24 0.94 -0.99 -1.48
N LEU A 25 0.87 -2.28 -1.18
CA LEU A 25 1.08 -2.81 0.17
C LEU A 25 2.49 -2.53 0.66
N LEU A 26 3.50 -3.01 -0.08
CA LEU A 26 4.88 -2.97 0.36
C LEU A 26 5.34 -1.53 0.58
N ALA A 27 5.06 -0.63 -0.38
CA ALA A 27 5.47 0.76 -0.28
C ALA A 27 4.72 1.51 0.83
N GLY A 28 3.40 1.29 0.94
CA GLY A 28 2.56 1.93 1.96
C GLY A 28 2.96 1.53 3.38
N ASP A 29 3.09 0.22 3.62
CA ASP A 29 3.42 -0.31 4.94
C ASP A 29 4.85 0.04 5.35
N THR A 30 5.79 -0.04 4.41
CA THR A 30 7.19 0.38 4.66
C THR A 30 7.26 1.87 4.98
N ALA A 31 6.56 2.72 4.22
CA ALA A 31 6.52 4.15 4.50
C ALA A 31 5.94 4.45 5.88
N ALA A 32 4.84 3.79 6.25
CA ALA A 32 4.21 3.95 7.56
C ALA A 32 5.12 3.49 8.70
N GLN A 33 5.79 2.35 8.54
CA GLN A 33 6.74 1.81 9.52
C GLN A 33 7.92 2.76 9.70
N VAL A 34 8.60 3.13 8.61
CA VAL A 34 9.77 4.03 8.65
C VAL A 34 9.40 5.39 9.21
N ALA A 35 8.30 6.00 8.76
CA ALA A 35 7.89 7.30 9.26
C ALA A 35 7.54 7.28 10.75
N THR A 36 6.91 6.20 11.24
CA THR A 36 6.64 6.02 12.67
C THR A 36 7.94 5.88 13.47
N SER A 37 8.87 5.01 13.05
CA SER A 37 10.15 4.84 13.72
C SER A 37 10.99 6.13 13.74
N MET A 38 10.95 6.93 12.67
CA MET A 38 11.62 8.24 12.63
C MET A 38 10.97 9.25 13.57
N LEU A 39 9.64 9.25 13.69
CA LEU A 39 8.93 10.12 14.62
C LEU A 39 9.29 9.77 16.08
N GLU A 40 9.37 8.48 16.41
CA GLU A 40 9.78 7.99 17.73
C GLU A 40 11.23 8.38 18.05
N ALA A 41 12.15 8.19 17.10
CA ALA A 41 13.56 8.52 17.27
C ALA A 41 13.83 10.03 17.42
N ALA A 42 13.09 10.86 16.69
CA ALA A 42 13.23 12.32 16.72
C ALA A 42 12.53 12.97 17.94
N GLY A 43 11.64 12.24 18.60
CA GLY A 43 10.91 12.70 19.78
C GLY A 43 9.82 13.72 19.48
N THR A 44 9.32 14.37 20.54
CA THR A 44 8.12 15.23 20.48
C THR A 44 8.30 16.52 19.68
N SER A 45 9.53 16.93 19.35
CA SER A 45 9.76 18.08 18.48
C SER A 45 9.31 17.82 17.04
N ALA A 46 9.39 16.56 16.59
CA ALA A 46 9.07 16.17 15.22
C ALA A 46 7.56 16.15 14.91
N THR A 47 6.71 16.20 15.93
CA THR A 47 5.24 16.30 15.79
C THR A 47 4.75 17.75 15.68
N ARG A 48 5.64 18.74 15.83
CA ARG A 48 5.28 20.14 15.75
C ARG A 48 4.82 20.51 14.34
N ARG A 49 3.80 21.38 14.27
CA ARG A 49 3.28 21.90 13.01
C ARG A 49 4.41 22.52 12.17
N GLY A 50 4.56 22.07 10.94
CA GLY A 50 5.57 22.56 10.00
C GLY A 50 6.91 21.79 10.04
N HIS A 51 7.07 20.85 10.97
CA HIS A 51 8.20 19.92 10.93
C HIS A 51 8.04 18.94 9.76
N ALA A 52 9.10 18.66 9.01
CA ALA A 52 9.00 17.81 7.81
C ALA A 52 8.46 16.40 8.10
N LEU A 53 8.88 15.81 9.24
CA LEU A 53 8.39 14.49 9.67
C LEU A 53 6.91 14.47 10.02
N GLU A 54 6.32 15.58 10.46
CA GLU A 54 4.90 15.66 10.78
C GLU A 54 4.05 15.41 9.52
N ARG A 55 4.41 16.05 8.40
CA ARG A 55 3.74 15.82 7.12
C ARG A 55 4.00 14.40 6.60
N ILE A 56 5.25 13.95 6.60
CA ILE A 56 5.62 12.62 6.09
C ILE A 56 4.86 11.52 6.86
N TYR A 57 4.78 11.62 8.19
CA TYR A 57 4.04 10.67 9.02
C TYR A 57 2.55 10.63 8.66
N ARG A 58 1.91 11.80 8.52
CA ARG A 58 0.50 11.88 8.13
C ARG A 58 0.26 11.27 6.74
N ASP A 59 1.08 11.63 5.76
CA ASP A 59 0.94 11.14 4.39
C ASP A 59 1.17 9.62 4.31
N ALA A 60 2.18 9.10 5.03
CA ALA A 60 2.45 7.67 5.09
C ALA A 60 1.29 6.87 5.70
N ARG A 61 0.63 7.41 6.74
CA ARG A 61 -0.56 6.79 7.37
C ARG A 61 -1.74 6.74 6.41
N CYS A 62 -1.92 7.74 5.57
CA CYS A 62 -2.99 7.74 4.56
C CYS A 62 -2.79 6.67 3.48
N GLY A 63 -1.56 6.18 3.28
CA GLY A 63 -1.27 5.13 2.30
C GLY A 63 -2.18 3.92 2.45
N ALA A 64 -2.42 3.44 3.68
CA ALA A 64 -3.26 2.27 3.93
C ALA A 64 -4.76 2.48 3.64
N LEU A 65 -5.20 3.74 3.62
CA LEU A 65 -6.62 4.13 3.52
C LEU A 65 -7.06 4.44 2.08
N GLN A 66 -6.11 4.68 1.16
CA GLN A 66 -6.42 4.95 -0.24
C GLN A 66 -6.89 3.68 -0.94
N PRO A 67 -8.02 3.70 -1.67
CA PRO A 67 -8.52 2.53 -2.39
C PRO A 67 -7.54 2.00 -3.46
N PRO A 68 -7.41 0.66 -3.61
CA PRO A 68 -7.82 -0.35 -2.63
C PRO A 68 -7.02 -0.23 -1.33
N THR A 69 -7.71 -0.30 -0.18
CA THR A 69 -7.09 -0.24 1.15
C THR A 69 -6.11 -1.40 1.35
N SER A 70 -5.20 -1.28 2.31
CA SER A 70 -4.15 -2.31 2.50
C SER A 70 -4.73 -3.68 2.82
N ASP A 71 -5.75 -3.77 3.68
CA ASP A 71 -6.46 -5.03 3.96
C ASP A 71 -7.09 -5.65 2.71
N VAL A 72 -7.75 -4.85 1.87
CA VAL A 72 -8.30 -5.28 0.58
C VAL A 72 -7.19 -5.80 -0.35
N CYS A 73 -6.07 -5.08 -0.45
CA CYS A 73 -4.94 -5.55 -1.26
C CYS A 73 -4.37 -6.88 -0.75
N ALA A 74 -4.31 -7.04 0.57
CA ALA A 74 -3.79 -8.25 1.20
C ALA A 74 -4.73 -9.45 0.95
N ASP A 75 -6.04 -9.24 1.04
CA ASP A 75 -7.04 -10.27 0.74
C ASP A 75 -6.95 -10.73 -0.72
N TRP A 76 -6.96 -9.78 -1.67
CA TRP A 76 -6.87 -10.08 -3.10
C TRP A 76 -5.58 -10.81 -3.48
N LEU A 77 -4.45 -10.41 -2.89
CA LEU A 77 -3.18 -11.11 -3.10
C LEU A 77 -3.17 -12.50 -2.45
N GLY A 78 -3.83 -12.66 -1.31
CA GLY A 78 -4.01 -13.95 -0.65
C GLY A 78 -4.82 -14.93 -1.50
N VAL A 79 -5.96 -14.48 -2.03
CA VAL A 79 -6.79 -15.25 -2.97
C VAL A 79 -5.99 -15.66 -4.21
N ALA A 80 -5.29 -14.71 -4.85
CA ALA A 80 -4.47 -15.00 -6.03
C ALA A 80 -3.32 -15.98 -5.73
N ALA A 81 -2.73 -15.94 -4.54
CA ALA A 81 -1.67 -16.85 -4.13
C ALA A 81 -2.15 -18.29 -3.88
N LEU A 82 -3.46 -18.48 -3.75
CA LEU A 82 -4.13 -19.78 -3.59
C LEU A 82 -4.85 -20.22 -4.87
N ASP A 83 -4.45 -19.66 -6.03
CA ASP A 83 -5.04 -19.90 -7.35
C ASP A 83 -6.54 -19.54 -7.48
N GLY A 84 -7.07 -18.72 -6.57
CA GLY A 84 -8.41 -18.16 -6.65
C GLY A 84 -8.49 -16.91 -7.53
N ASP A 85 -9.70 -16.55 -7.96
CA ASP A 85 -9.99 -15.31 -8.71
C ASP A 85 -10.32 -14.17 -7.73
N PRO A 86 -9.46 -13.14 -7.60
CA PRO A 86 -9.70 -12.02 -6.68
C PRO A 86 -10.97 -11.21 -6.98
N ASP A 87 -11.55 -11.35 -8.17
CA ASP A 87 -12.81 -10.68 -8.53
C ASP A 87 -14.05 -11.49 -8.11
N ARG A 88 -13.88 -12.76 -7.73
CA ARG A 88 -14.99 -13.69 -7.41
C ARG A 88 -14.88 -14.35 -6.03
N ASP A 89 -13.66 -14.69 -5.62
CA ASP A 89 -13.37 -15.53 -4.46
C ASP A 89 -12.91 -14.72 -3.23
N THR A 90 -12.82 -13.39 -3.37
CA THR A 90 -12.55 -12.44 -2.29
C THR A 90 -13.70 -12.37 -1.29
N ALA A 91 -13.38 -12.30 0.01
CA ALA A 91 -14.38 -12.03 1.04
C ALA A 91 -14.75 -10.55 1.09
N VAL A 92 -13.91 -9.69 0.50
CA VAL A 92 -14.07 -8.23 0.52
C VAL A 92 -14.70 -7.74 -0.79
N PRO A 93 -15.83 -7.01 -0.75
CA PRO A 93 -16.48 -6.48 -1.95
C PRO A 93 -15.58 -5.52 -2.73
N ARG A 94 -15.70 -5.54 -4.06
CA ARG A 94 -15.24 -4.43 -4.91
C ARG A 94 -16.25 -3.29 -4.79
N TRP A 95 -16.02 -2.42 -3.80
CA TRP A 95 -16.74 -1.16 -3.49
C TRP A 95 -18.26 -1.26 -3.30
#